data_AF-A0A9P3UNI2-F1
#
_entry.id   AF-A0A9P3UNI2-F1
#
_cell.length_a   1.000
_cell.length_b   1.000
_cell.length_c   1.000
_cell.angle_alpha   90.00
_cell.angle_beta   90.00
_cell.angle_gamma   90.00
#
_symmetry.space_group_name_H-M   'P 1'
#
loop_
_entity.id
_entity.type
_entity.pdbx_description
1 polymer ?
#
loop_
_entity_poly.entity_id
_entity_poly.type
_entity_poly.pdbx_seq_one_letter_code
_entity_poly.pdbx_strand_id
1 'polypeptide(L)'
;MFSRAVALFALALPLLAIAAPPCGEGTQPYCCRKNSLTSRGYVGDQCTSMQTVNDSCTGGASVMCCEQMNSSGNAYYCASPRTA
;
A
#
# COMPACT_ATOMS: atom_id res chain seq x y z
N MET A 1 -30.49 3.06 -49.49
CA MET A 1 -29.60 4.16 -49.05
C MET A 1 -28.96 3.74 -47.73
N PHE A 2 -27.74 3.20 -47.76
CA PHE A 2 -27.00 2.80 -46.55
C PHE A 2 -26.13 3.97 -46.10
N SER A 3 -26.52 4.64 -45.03
CA SER A 3 -25.84 5.82 -44.49
C SER A 3 -24.99 5.48 -43.26
N ARG A 4 -23.68 5.71 -43.39
CA ARG A 4 -22.72 6.27 -42.42
C ARG A 4 -22.70 5.62 -41.03
N ALA A 5 -21.72 4.76 -40.75
CA ALA A 5 -20.42 5.15 -40.18
C ALA A 5 -20.56 5.99 -38.89
N VAL A 6 -20.44 5.35 -37.73
CA VAL A 6 -19.58 5.81 -36.62
C VAL A 6 -19.14 4.57 -35.85
N ALA A 7 -17.92 4.10 -36.13
CA ALA A 7 -17.23 3.20 -35.22
C ALA A 7 -16.89 4.01 -33.96
N LEU A 8 -17.75 3.96 -32.95
CA LEU A 8 -17.41 4.42 -31.60
C LEU A 8 -16.49 3.37 -30.98
N PHE A 9 -15.24 3.35 -31.44
CA PHE A 9 -14.13 2.74 -30.72
C PHE A 9 -13.84 3.67 -29.54
N ALA A 10 -14.69 3.59 -28.51
CA ALA A 10 -14.39 4.18 -27.22
C ALA A 10 -13.20 3.38 -26.67
N LEU A 11 -12.00 3.88 -26.95
CA LEU A 11 -10.78 3.52 -26.24
C LEU A 11 -11.01 3.89 -24.76
N ALA A 12 -11.65 2.99 -24.03
CA ALA A 12 -11.52 2.93 -22.60
C ALA A 12 -10.06 2.58 -22.34
N LEU A 13 -9.20 3.60 -22.28
CA LEU A 13 -7.90 3.44 -21.63
C LEU A 13 -8.22 2.85 -20.26
N PRO A 14 -7.74 1.64 -19.93
CA PRO A 14 -7.82 1.22 -18.55
C PRO A 14 -7.01 2.27 -17.80
N LEU A 15 -7.67 3.04 -16.92
CA LEU A 15 -6.96 3.69 -15.84
C LEU A 15 -6.21 2.55 -15.15
N LEU A 16 -4.93 2.37 -15.48
CA LEU A 16 -4.03 1.65 -14.60
C LEU A 16 -4.01 2.49 -13.34
N ALA A 17 -4.91 2.18 -12.41
CA ALA A 17 -4.72 2.53 -11.02
C ALA A 17 -3.33 1.98 -10.69
N ILE A 18 -2.37 2.86 -10.54
CA ILE A 18 -1.02 2.53 -10.09
C ILE A 18 -1.21 2.15 -8.62
N ALA A 19 -1.72 0.96 -8.38
CA ALA A 19 -1.84 0.43 -7.04
C ALA A 19 -0.41 0.30 -6.52
N ALA A 20 -0.14 0.85 -5.33
CA ALA A 20 1.14 0.62 -4.69
C ALA A 20 1.37 -0.90 -4.66
N PRO A 21 2.57 -1.38 -5.03
CA PRO A 21 2.80 -2.81 -5.17
C PRO A 21 2.37 -3.49 -3.86
N PRO A 22 1.50 -4.51 -3.94
CA PRO A 22 0.97 -5.14 -2.76
C PRO A 22 2.12 -5.70 -1.92
N CYS A 23 1.97 -5.65 -0.60
CA CYS A 23 2.90 -6.34 0.29
C CYS A 23 3.07 -7.79 -0.16
N GLY A 24 4.31 -8.30 -0.10
CA GLY A 24 4.61 -9.66 -0.52
C GLY A 24 3.83 -10.70 0.29
N GLU A 25 3.72 -11.93 -0.21
CA GLU A 25 3.02 -13.01 0.48
C GLU A 25 3.48 -13.14 1.93
N GLY A 26 2.53 -13.23 2.87
CA GLY A 26 2.80 -13.32 4.31
C GLY A 26 3.03 -11.98 5.02
N THR A 27 3.07 -10.85 4.31
CA THR A 27 3.17 -9.51 4.92
C THR A 27 1.92 -8.69 4.68
N GLN A 28 1.55 -7.87 5.66
CA GLN A 28 0.40 -6.97 5.60
C GLN A 28 0.85 -5.50 5.60
N PRO A 29 0.13 -4.63 4.88
CA PRO A 29 0.40 -3.20 4.88
C PRO A 29 -0.06 -2.54 6.18
N TYR A 30 0.84 -1.77 6.78
CA TYR A 30 0.58 -0.97 7.97
C TYR A 30 1.03 0.47 7.75
N CYS A 31 0.27 1.41 8.31
CA CYS A 31 0.68 2.80 8.43
C CYS A 31 1.33 3.01 9.79
N CYS A 32 2.64 3.19 9.81
CA CYS A 32 3.41 3.39 11.04
C CYS A 32 3.91 4.83 11.14
N ARG A 33 3.60 5.51 12.25
CA ARG A 33 4.08 6.88 12.49
C ARG A 33 5.58 6.95 12.74
N LYS A 34 6.13 5.89 13.33
CA LYS A 34 7.54 5.78 13.61
C LYS A 34 8.03 4.45 13.08
N ASN A 35 9.27 4.45 12.63
CA ASN A 35 9.97 3.24 12.25
C ASN A 35 11.41 3.31 12.78
N SER A 36 11.99 2.14 13.02
CA SER A 36 13.41 2.04 13.35
C SER A 36 14.00 0.79 12.70
N LEU A 37 15.27 0.89 12.32
CA LEU A 37 16.03 -0.24 11.79
C LEU A 37 16.70 -0.95 12.96
N THR A 38 16.46 -2.25 13.08
CA THR A 38 17.11 -3.13 14.06
C THR A 38 17.99 -4.14 13.34
N SER A 39 18.80 -4.89 14.09
CA SER A 39 19.60 -6.00 13.55
C SER A 39 18.77 -7.10 12.86
N ARG A 40 17.45 -7.12 13.08
CA ARG A 40 16.50 -8.11 12.53
C ARG A 40 15.59 -7.54 11.43
N GLY A 41 15.86 -6.31 10.97
CA GLY A 41 15.02 -5.61 9.99
C GLY A 41 14.29 -4.41 10.60
N TYR A 42 13.33 -3.87 9.87
CA TYR A 42 12.58 -2.72 10.33
C TYR A 42 11.50 -3.13 11.32
N VAL A 43 11.25 -2.24 12.27
CA VAL A 43 10.09 -2.30 13.17
C VAL A 43 9.33 -0.99 13.07
N GLY A 44 8.02 -1.07 13.21
CA GLY A 44 7.11 0.07 13.21
C GLY A 44 6.48 0.28 14.58
N ASP A 45 6.28 1.53 14.96
CA ASP A 45 5.58 1.94 16.19
C ASP A 45 4.38 2.81 15.84
N GLN A 46 3.33 2.69 16.67
CA GLN A 46 2.05 3.36 16.48
C GLN A 46 1.46 3.06 15.09
N CYS A 47 1.49 1.78 14.73
CA CYS A 47 1.01 1.26 13.47
C CYS A 47 -0.49 1.00 13.49
N THR A 48 -1.14 1.24 12.37
CA THR A 48 -2.53 0.85 12.10
C THR A 48 -2.59 0.01 10.84
N SER A 49 -3.40 -1.05 10.86
CA SER A 49 -3.61 -1.90 9.70
C SER A 49 -4.29 -1.13 8.57
N MET A 50 -3.81 -1.33 7.35
CA MET A 50 -4.43 -0.77 6.16
C MET A 50 -5.40 -1.81 5.57
N GLN A 51 -6.64 -1.40 5.28
CA GLN A 51 -7.59 -2.30 4.63
C GLN A 51 -7.30 -2.47 3.13
N THR A 52 -6.74 -1.44 2.49
CA THR A 52 -6.36 -1.52 1.08
C THR A 52 -4.96 -0.92 0.88
N VAL A 53 -4.17 -1.54 0.00
CA VAL A 53 -2.82 -1.05 -0.38
C VAL A 53 -2.85 0.30 -1.12
N ASN A 54 -4.04 0.86 -1.36
CA ASN A 54 -4.23 2.19 -1.95
C ASN A 54 -4.62 3.25 -0.89
N ASP A 55 -4.77 2.89 0.37
CA ASP A 55 -4.91 3.88 1.44
C ASP A 55 -3.59 4.66 1.58
N SER A 56 -3.69 5.98 1.63
CA SER A 56 -2.53 6.83 1.94
C SER A 56 -2.44 6.95 3.45
N CYS A 57 -1.24 6.76 4.02
CA CYS A 57 -1.04 6.99 5.44
C CYS A 57 -1.19 8.49 5.76
N THR A 58 -2.16 8.83 6.60
CA THR A 58 -2.40 10.22 7.01
C THR A 58 -1.47 10.63 8.15
N GLY A 59 -1.16 11.93 8.22
CA GLY A 59 -0.41 12.51 9.35
C GLY A 59 1.07 12.14 9.41
N GLY A 60 1.72 11.95 8.26
CA GLY A 60 3.18 11.72 8.16
C GLY A 60 3.63 10.30 8.52
N ALA A 61 2.70 9.35 8.59
CA ALA A 61 3.03 7.94 8.74
C ALA A 61 3.60 7.37 7.42
N SER A 62 4.48 6.38 7.54
CA SER A 62 5.05 5.65 6.40
C SER A 62 4.34 4.31 6.23
N VAL A 63 4.19 3.88 4.97
CA VAL A 63 3.68 2.54 4.64
C VAL A 63 4.79 1.53 4.89
N MET A 64 4.49 0.50 5.66
CA MET A 64 5.41 -0.61 5.94
C MET A 64 4.67 -1.92 5.74
N CYS A 65 5.30 -2.86 5.04
CA CYS A 65 4.81 -4.22 4.94
C CYS A 65 5.44 -5.05 6.05
N CYS A 66 4.65 -5.55 7.00
CA CYS A 66 5.14 -6.28 8.17
C CYS A 66 4.46 -7.65 8.28
N GLU A 67 5.16 -8.63 8.85
CA GLU A 67 4.59 -9.96 9.06
C GLU A 67 3.60 -9.99 10.24
N GLN A 68 3.87 -9.20 11.28
CA GLN A 68 3.10 -9.23 12.52
C GLN A 68 2.94 -7.85 13.15
N MET A 69 1.81 -7.62 13.80
CA MET A 69 1.54 -6.47 14.65
C MET A 69 0.97 -6.94 15.99
N ASN A 70 1.47 -6.41 17.10
CA ASN A 70 0.92 -6.70 18.43
C ASN A 70 -0.28 -5.79 18.76
N SER A 71 -1.00 -6.11 19.84
CA SER A 71 -2.15 -5.32 20.30
C SER A 71 -1.79 -3.89 20.75
N SER A 72 -0.51 -3.60 20.95
CA SER A 72 -0.02 -2.25 21.30
C SER A 72 0.24 -1.37 20.07
N GLY A 73 0.07 -1.91 18.85
CA GLY A 73 0.32 -1.18 17.61
C GLY A 73 1.79 -1.17 17.20
N ASN A 74 2.58 -2.14 17.64
CA ASN A 74 3.98 -2.28 17.22
C ASN A 74 4.05 -3.40 16.18
N ALA A 75 4.63 -3.09 15.03
CA ALA A 75 4.79 -4.02 13.91
C ALA A 75 6.23 -4.50 13.81
N TYR A 76 6.41 -5.79 13.50
CA TYR A 76 7.70 -6.49 13.51
C TYR A 76 7.96 -7.18 12.18
N TYR A 77 9.25 -7.41 11.91
CA TYR A 77 9.72 -8.04 10.68
C TYR A 77 9.20 -7.29 9.45
N CYS A 78 9.37 -5.97 9.47
CA CYS A 78 8.90 -5.11 8.41
C CYS A 78 9.96 -4.95 7.30
N ALA A 79 9.48 -4.81 6.08
CA ALA A 79 10.25 -4.29 4.96
C ALA A 79 10.61 -2.81 5.20
N SER A 80 11.47 -2.28 4.34
CA SER A 80 11.84 -0.87 4.38
C SER A 80 10.62 0.05 4.26
N PRO A 81 10.55 1.12 5.08
CA PRO A 81 9.44 2.06 5.04
C PRO A 81 9.42 2.78 3.69
N ARG A 82 8.21 2.92 3.15
CA ARG A 82 7.94 3.72 1.96
C ARG A 82 7.17 4.97 2.38
N THR A 83 7.64 6.13 1.95
CA THR A 83 6.86 7.36 2.03
C THR A 83 5.65 7.22 1.12
N ALA A 84 4.45 7.34 1.70
CA ALA A 84 3.20 7.52 0.96
C ALA A 84 3.21 8.88 0.24
#